data_AF-A0A377K3W2-F1
#
_entry.id   AF-A0A377K3W2-F1
#
_cell.length_a   1.000
_cell.length_b   1.000
_cell.length_c   1.000
_cell.angle_alpha   90.00
_cell.angle_beta   90.00
_cell.angle_gamma   90.00
#
_symmetry.space_group_name_H-M   'P 1'
#
loop_
_entity.id
_entity.type
_entity.pdbx_description
1 polymer ?
#
loop_
_entity_poly.entity_id
_entity_poly.type
_entity_poly.pdbx_seq_one_letter_code
_entity_poly.pdbx_strand_id
1 'polypeptide(L)'
;MGRNILDWALRFDAFNKNVLGPTSKIALNAIRDGKPVAELENNGVTNGAAMRISPLGCLLPARDVDSFIDDVALASSPTHKSDLAVAGAVVIAWAISRAIDGESWSAIVDSLPSIARHAQQKRITTFSASLAARLEIALKIVRNADGTESASEQLYQVVGAGTSTIESVPCAIALVETGTNRPEPLRRPVR
;
A
#
# COMPACT_ATOMS: atom_id res chain seq x y z
N MET A 1 -14.67 -7.36 6.35
CA MET A 1 -13.21 -7.63 6.40
C MET A 1 -12.70 -7.99 7.79
N GLY A 2 -12.94 -7.18 8.84
CA GLY A 2 -12.40 -7.42 10.19
C GLY A 2 -12.67 -8.81 10.80
N ARG A 3 -13.91 -9.32 10.71
CA ARG A 3 -14.27 -10.66 11.20
C ARG A 3 -13.49 -11.78 10.51
N ASN A 4 -13.39 -11.73 9.18
CA ASN A 4 -12.61 -12.73 8.42
C ASN A 4 -11.11 -12.72 8.80
N ILE A 5 -10.54 -11.55 9.12
CA ILE A 5 -9.15 -11.46 9.60
C ILE A 5 -9.04 -12.09 11.00
N LEU A 6 -10.01 -11.86 11.88
CA LEU A 6 -10.05 -12.48 13.22
C LEU A 6 -10.17 -14.01 13.10
N ASP A 7 -11.07 -14.51 12.26
CA ASP A 7 -11.27 -15.95 12.05
C ASP A 7 -10.02 -16.63 11.50
N TRP A 8 -9.29 -15.98 10.59
CA TRP A 8 -7.98 -16.45 10.15
C TRP A 8 -6.96 -16.43 11.29
N ALA A 9 -6.88 -15.33 12.05
CA ALA A 9 -5.91 -15.17 13.14
C ALA A 9 -6.08 -16.22 14.24
N LEU A 10 -7.33 -16.58 14.57
CA LEU A 10 -7.66 -17.64 15.53
C LEU A 10 -7.27 -19.02 14.99
N ARG A 11 -7.63 -19.34 13.74
CA ARG A 11 -7.28 -20.64 13.12
C ARG A 11 -5.78 -20.84 12.95
N PHE A 12 -5.04 -19.79 12.62
CA PHE A 12 -3.59 -19.86 12.40
C PHE A 12 -2.78 -19.76 13.69
N ASP A 13 -3.42 -19.43 14.82
CA ASP A 13 -2.78 -19.06 16.08
C ASP A 13 -1.80 -17.88 15.91
N ALA A 14 -2.21 -16.88 15.14
CA ALA A 14 -1.38 -15.74 14.76
C ALA A 14 -0.99 -14.84 15.95
N PHE A 15 -1.77 -14.89 17.04
CA PHE A 15 -1.51 -14.12 18.27
C PHE A 15 -0.27 -14.64 19.01
N ASN A 16 -0.20 -15.95 19.24
CA ASN A 16 0.91 -16.58 19.97
C ASN A 16 2.19 -16.65 19.12
N LYS A 17 2.05 -16.84 17.81
CA LYS A 17 3.17 -16.86 16.86
C LYS A 17 3.76 -15.48 16.55
N ASN A 18 3.26 -14.41 17.17
CA ASN A 18 3.73 -13.03 16.96
C ASN A 18 3.75 -12.57 15.50
N VAL A 19 2.85 -13.12 14.66
CA VAL A 19 2.69 -12.74 13.25
C VAL A 19 2.02 -11.38 13.13
N LEU A 20 1.18 -11.04 14.10
CA LEU A 20 0.44 -9.79 14.13
C LEU A 20 1.28 -8.68 14.79
N GLY A 21 1.47 -7.57 14.08
CA GLY A 21 2.00 -6.35 14.67
C GLY A 21 1.10 -5.79 15.79
N PRO A 22 1.62 -4.92 16.66
CA PRO A 22 0.88 -4.38 17.82
C PRO A 22 -0.49 -3.79 17.47
N THR A 23 -0.56 -2.98 16.42
CA THR A 23 -1.82 -2.35 15.94
C THR A 23 -2.85 -3.38 15.52
N SER A 24 -2.44 -4.42 14.78
CA SER A 24 -3.33 -5.50 14.36
C SER A 24 -3.84 -6.31 15.53
N LYS A 25 -3.00 -6.57 16.55
CA LYS A 25 -3.43 -7.27 17.78
C LYS A 25 -4.50 -6.48 18.54
N ILE A 26 -4.28 -5.17 18.74
CA ILE A 26 -5.25 -4.29 19.42
C ILE A 26 -6.59 -4.29 18.66
N ALA A 27 -6.52 -4.08 17.35
CA ALA A 27 -7.69 -4.06 16.47
C ALA A 27 -8.50 -5.36 16.53
N LEU A 28 -7.84 -6.51 16.42
CA LEU A 28 -8.50 -7.81 16.38
C LEU A 28 -9.07 -8.21 17.74
N ASN A 29 -8.41 -7.86 18.85
CA ASN A 29 -8.98 -8.02 20.19
C ASN A 29 -10.25 -7.19 20.35
N ALA A 30 -10.25 -5.93 19.89
CA ALA A 30 -11.44 -5.08 20.00
C ALA A 30 -12.63 -5.60 19.16
N ILE A 31 -12.35 -6.15 17.97
CA ILE A 31 -13.36 -6.83 17.14
C ILE A 31 -13.90 -8.08 17.85
N ARG A 32 -13.01 -8.88 18.48
CA ARG A 32 -13.41 -10.05 19.27
C ARG A 32 -14.33 -9.67 20.43
N ASP A 33 -14.05 -8.54 21.08
CA ASP A 33 -14.82 -8.03 22.21
C ASP A 33 -16.11 -7.29 21.77
N GLY A 34 -16.45 -7.33 20.47
CA GLY A 34 -17.69 -6.78 19.94
C GLY A 34 -17.71 -5.26 19.75
N LYS A 35 -16.56 -4.57 19.92
CA LYS A 35 -16.49 -3.11 19.75
C LYS A 35 -16.72 -2.74 18.28
N PRO A 36 -17.57 -1.72 17.99
CA PRO A 36 -17.74 -1.22 16.64
C PRO A 36 -16.40 -0.77 16.04
N VAL A 37 -16.11 -1.19 14.81
CA VAL A 37 -14.87 -0.79 14.11
C VAL A 37 -14.74 0.72 14.03
N ALA A 38 -15.85 1.45 13.90
CA ALA A 38 -15.88 2.92 13.86
C ALA A 38 -15.21 3.57 15.08
N GLU A 39 -15.33 2.95 16.28
CA GLU A 39 -14.84 3.49 17.56
C GLU A 39 -13.35 3.19 17.82
N LEU A 40 -12.71 2.38 17.00
CA LEU A 40 -11.29 2.02 17.20
C LEU A 40 -10.36 3.15 16.72
N GLU A 41 -9.48 3.65 17.58
CA GLU A 41 -8.43 4.61 17.21
C GLU A 41 -7.23 3.92 16.53
N ASN A 42 -7.49 3.23 15.41
CA ASN A 42 -6.49 2.45 14.68
C ASN A 42 -5.68 3.31 13.69
N ASN A 43 -5.06 4.39 14.15
CA ASN A 43 -4.25 5.30 13.33
C ASN A 43 -2.83 4.79 13.07
N GLY A 44 -2.64 3.46 12.98
CA GLY A 44 -1.35 2.89 12.60
C GLY A 44 -0.89 3.40 11.23
N VAL A 45 0.39 3.76 11.13
CA VAL A 45 1.02 4.29 9.89
C VAL A 45 1.80 3.23 9.10
N THR A 46 1.83 1.99 9.62
CA THR A 46 2.47 0.85 8.98
C THR A 46 1.72 0.36 7.75
N ASN A 47 2.40 -0.38 6.89
CA ASN A 47 1.92 -0.83 5.58
C ASN A 47 0.88 -1.97 5.60
N GLY A 48 0.31 -2.28 6.77
CA GLY A 48 -0.60 -3.42 6.95
C GLY A 48 -1.90 -3.31 6.15
N ALA A 49 -2.31 -2.10 5.76
CA ALA A 49 -3.38 -1.89 4.80
C ALA A 49 -2.92 -2.20 3.37
N ALA A 50 -1.81 -1.60 2.94
CA ALA A 50 -1.27 -1.75 1.58
C ALA A 50 -0.90 -3.20 1.24
N MET A 51 -0.31 -3.95 2.17
CA MET A 51 0.15 -5.33 1.93
C MET A 51 -0.96 -6.34 1.61
N ARG A 52 -2.24 -5.97 1.81
CA ARG A 52 -3.40 -6.87 1.62
C ARG A 52 -4.48 -6.29 0.71
N ILE A 53 -4.23 -5.14 0.09
CA ILE A 53 -5.25 -4.40 -0.66
C ILE A 53 -5.41 -4.89 -2.12
N SER A 54 -4.49 -5.72 -2.61
CA SER A 54 -4.51 -6.18 -4.00
C SER A 54 -5.84 -6.77 -4.48
N PRO A 55 -6.63 -7.54 -3.69
CA PRO A 55 -7.92 -8.04 -4.17
C PRO A 55 -8.93 -6.92 -4.46
N LEU A 56 -8.87 -5.80 -3.73
CA LEU A 56 -9.71 -4.64 -4.00
C LEU A 56 -9.28 -3.94 -5.30
N GLY A 57 -7.97 -3.82 -5.53
CA GLY A 57 -7.46 -3.33 -6.82
C GLY A 57 -7.95 -4.18 -8.00
N CYS A 58 -8.12 -5.49 -7.80
CA CYS A 58 -8.66 -6.37 -8.83
C CYS A 58 -10.17 -6.24 -9.08
N LEU A 59 -10.94 -5.81 -8.06
CA LEU A 59 -12.39 -5.80 -8.11
C LEU A 59 -12.95 -4.41 -8.41
N LEU A 60 -12.34 -3.37 -7.88
CA LEU A 60 -12.85 -2.01 -7.91
C LEU A 60 -12.39 -1.30 -9.19
N PRO A 61 -13.31 -0.75 -10.00
CA PRO A 61 -12.93 0.08 -11.13
C PRO A 61 -12.51 1.48 -10.64
N ALA A 62 -11.27 1.88 -10.92
CA ALA A 62 -10.74 3.20 -10.55
C ALA A 62 -11.26 4.35 -11.45
N ARG A 63 -12.58 4.46 -11.66
CA ARG A 63 -13.20 5.49 -12.52
C ARG A 63 -13.46 6.80 -11.79
N ASP A 64 -13.89 6.71 -10.54
CA ASP A 64 -14.12 7.85 -9.66
C ASP A 64 -13.12 7.80 -8.51
N VAL A 65 -12.26 8.82 -8.42
CA VAL A 65 -11.14 8.85 -7.45
C VAL A 65 -11.68 8.84 -6.02
N ASP A 66 -12.72 9.62 -5.74
CA ASP A 66 -13.23 9.79 -4.38
C ASP A 66 -13.89 8.52 -3.85
N SER A 67 -14.77 7.90 -4.64
CA SER A 67 -15.44 6.65 -4.28
C SER A 67 -14.43 5.51 -4.12
N PHE A 68 -13.43 5.44 -5.00
CA PHE A 68 -12.36 4.43 -4.90
C PHE A 68 -11.58 4.55 -3.59
N ILE A 69 -11.24 5.79 -3.20
CA ILE A 69 -10.57 6.06 -1.92
C ILE A 69 -11.45 5.65 -0.74
N ASP A 70 -12.76 5.95 -0.79
CA ASP A 70 -13.69 5.63 0.28
C ASP A 70 -13.84 4.11 0.47
N ASP A 71 -13.90 3.34 -0.62
CA ASP A 71 -13.95 1.88 -0.58
C ASP A 71 -12.68 1.26 0.01
N VAL A 72 -11.50 1.76 -0.41
CA VAL A 72 -10.21 1.32 0.12
C VAL A 72 -10.06 1.70 1.60
N ALA A 73 -10.51 2.89 2.00
CA ALA A 73 -10.51 3.35 3.39
C ALA A 73 -11.42 2.46 4.24
N LEU A 74 -12.61 2.12 3.76
CA LEU A 74 -13.55 1.24 4.44
C LEU A 74 -12.94 -0.14 4.69
N ALA A 75 -12.29 -0.73 3.69
CA ALA A 75 -11.62 -2.02 3.81
C ALA A 75 -10.40 -1.99 4.77
N SER A 76 -9.69 -0.86 4.82
CA SER A 76 -8.52 -0.66 5.68
C SER A 76 -8.88 -0.38 7.15
N SER A 77 -10.04 0.24 7.36
CA SER A 77 -10.52 0.78 8.65
C SER A 77 -10.50 -0.18 9.85
N PRO A 78 -10.64 -1.52 9.71
CA PRO A 78 -10.55 -2.41 10.86
C PRO A 78 -9.20 -2.37 11.55
N THR A 79 -8.10 -2.05 10.86
CA THR A 79 -6.74 -2.10 11.44
C THR A 79 -5.89 -0.87 11.20
N HIS A 80 -6.19 -0.10 10.16
CA HIS A 80 -5.37 1.02 9.69
C HIS A 80 -6.30 2.11 9.14
N LYS A 81 -6.45 3.20 9.89
CA LYS A 81 -7.33 4.34 9.60
C LYS A 81 -6.58 5.63 9.31
N SER A 82 -5.26 5.65 9.52
CA SER A 82 -4.48 6.86 9.29
C SER A 82 -4.52 7.26 7.80
N ASP A 83 -4.51 8.57 7.55
CA ASP A 83 -4.29 9.18 6.23
C ASP A 83 -3.20 8.47 5.44
N LEU A 84 -2.04 8.27 6.06
CA LEU A 84 -0.87 7.68 5.43
C LEU A 84 -1.12 6.23 5.04
N ALA A 85 -1.65 5.41 5.95
CA ALA A 85 -1.88 3.98 5.67
C ALA A 85 -2.97 3.78 4.60
N VAL A 86 -4.03 4.61 4.63
CA VAL A 86 -5.06 4.60 3.60
C VAL A 86 -4.49 5.05 2.27
N ALA A 87 -3.74 6.16 2.21
CA ALA A 87 -3.11 6.64 0.99
C ALA A 87 -2.17 5.61 0.37
N GLY A 88 -1.36 4.91 1.18
CA GLY A 88 -0.52 3.82 0.71
C GLY A 88 -1.32 2.64 0.14
N ALA A 89 -2.44 2.27 0.78
CA ALA A 89 -3.33 1.24 0.26
C ALA A 89 -3.99 1.66 -1.05
N VAL A 90 -4.40 2.93 -1.17
CA VAL A 90 -4.97 3.49 -2.40
C VAL A 90 -3.96 3.44 -3.53
N VAL A 91 -2.70 3.84 -3.30
CA VAL A 91 -1.64 3.78 -4.33
C VAL A 91 -1.50 2.38 -4.93
N ILE A 92 -1.43 1.34 -4.07
CA ILE A 92 -1.28 -0.05 -4.53
C ILE A 92 -2.55 -0.52 -5.24
N ALA A 93 -3.73 -0.29 -4.66
CA ALA A 93 -5.00 -0.71 -5.26
C ALA A 93 -5.26 -0.02 -6.61
N TRP A 94 -4.96 1.27 -6.70
CA TRP A 94 -5.09 2.07 -7.92
C TRP A 94 -4.20 1.54 -9.03
N ALA A 95 -2.91 1.31 -8.72
CA ALA A 95 -1.96 0.75 -9.68
C ALA A 95 -2.43 -0.59 -10.25
N ILE A 96 -2.95 -1.47 -9.39
CA ILE A 96 -3.48 -2.79 -9.80
C ILE A 96 -4.75 -2.64 -10.66
N SER A 97 -5.68 -1.79 -10.24
CA SER A 97 -6.94 -1.53 -10.98
C SER A 97 -6.67 -1.03 -12.38
N ARG A 98 -5.77 -0.06 -12.53
CA ARG A 98 -5.34 0.47 -13.83
C ARG A 98 -4.60 -0.55 -14.68
N ALA A 99 -3.74 -1.37 -14.09
CA ALA A 99 -3.07 -2.45 -14.81
C ALA A 99 -4.07 -3.49 -15.35
N ILE A 100 -5.13 -3.80 -14.60
CA ILE A 100 -6.21 -4.71 -15.05
C ILE A 100 -7.04 -4.11 -16.18
N ASP A 101 -7.25 -2.79 -16.15
CA ASP A 101 -7.88 -2.05 -17.25
C ASP A 101 -6.97 -1.91 -18.49
N GLY A 102 -5.74 -2.43 -18.44
CA GLY A 102 -4.79 -2.43 -19.55
C GLY A 102 -4.03 -1.12 -19.74
N GLU A 103 -4.02 -0.24 -18.74
CA GLU A 103 -3.26 1.00 -18.78
C GLU A 103 -1.74 0.73 -18.78
N SER A 104 -0.98 1.55 -19.50
CA SER A 104 0.48 1.39 -19.56
C SER A 104 1.11 1.72 -18.21
N TRP A 105 2.18 1.00 -17.85
CA TRP A 105 2.89 1.27 -16.60
C TRP A 105 3.33 2.72 -16.45
N SER A 106 3.78 3.38 -17.54
CA SER A 106 4.15 4.80 -17.51
C SER A 106 2.98 5.69 -17.09
N ALA A 107 1.80 5.49 -17.67
CA ALA A 107 0.62 6.27 -17.30
C ALA A 107 0.17 6.00 -15.85
N ILE A 108 0.26 4.73 -15.42
CA ILE A 108 -0.03 4.33 -14.04
C ILE A 108 0.91 5.07 -13.09
N VAL A 109 2.23 4.88 -13.23
CA VAL A 109 3.23 5.36 -12.27
C VAL A 109 3.26 6.89 -12.20
N ASP A 110 3.06 7.58 -13.31
CA ASP A 110 3.03 9.05 -13.36
C ASP A 110 1.77 9.63 -12.67
N SER A 111 0.68 8.86 -12.57
CA SER A 111 -0.54 9.27 -11.85
C SER A 111 -0.44 9.11 -10.32
N LEU A 112 0.39 8.17 -9.83
CA LEU A 112 0.39 7.74 -8.43
C LEU A 112 0.67 8.87 -7.41
N PRO A 113 1.61 9.81 -7.64
CA PRO A 113 1.83 10.91 -6.69
C PRO A 113 0.59 11.78 -6.48
N SER A 114 -0.19 12.04 -7.55
CA SER A 114 -1.42 12.84 -7.45
C SER A 114 -2.51 12.08 -6.68
N ILE A 115 -2.70 10.79 -6.99
CA ILE A 115 -3.64 9.91 -6.28
C ILE A 115 -3.27 9.77 -4.79
N ALA A 116 -1.99 9.58 -4.48
CA ALA A 116 -1.48 9.51 -3.11
C ALA A 116 -1.78 10.79 -2.33
N ARG A 117 -1.55 11.96 -2.95
CA ARG A 117 -1.83 13.26 -2.34
C ARG A 117 -3.32 13.43 -2.05
N HIS A 118 -4.18 13.14 -3.03
CA HIS A 118 -5.64 13.25 -2.86
C HIS A 118 -6.13 12.35 -1.73
N ALA A 119 -5.69 11.09 -1.71
CA ALA A 119 -6.06 10.14 -0.65
C ALA A 119 -5.58 10.56 0.74
N GLN A 120 -4.34 11.05 0.85
CA GLN A 120 -3.78 11.47 2.14
C GLN A 120 -4.48 12.74 2.67
N GLN A 121 -4.82 13.69 1.78
CA GLN A 121 -5.45 14.96 2.14
C GLN A 121 -6.96 14.84 2.42
N LYS A 122 -7.63 13.82 1.88
CA LYS A 122 -9.07 13.59 2.10
C LYS A 122 -9.43 13.43 3.57
N ARG A 123 -8.50 12.94 4.42
CA ARG A 123 -8.70 12.87 5.87
C ARG A 123 -7.39 12.93 6.65
N ILE A 124 -6.89 14.13 6.91
CA ILE A 124 -5.65 14.35 7.66
C ILE A 124 -5.81 13.89 9.12
N THR A 125 -4.97 12.96 9.56
CA THR A 125 -4.98 12.36 10.91
C THR A 125 -3.60 12.21 11.52
N THR A 126 -2.54 12.42 10.75
CA THR A 126 -1.15 12.30 11.21
C THR A 126 -0.31 13.50 10.78
N PHE A 127 0.86 13.64 11.41
CA PHE A 127 1.90 14.59 11.01
C PHE A 127 2.93 13.96 10.06
N SER A 128 2.54 12.91 9.33
CA SER A 128 3.44 12.19 8.45
C SER A 128 3.92 13.05 7.27
N ALA A 129 5.06 12.68 6.70
CA ALA A 129 5.51 13.26 5.44
C ALA A 129 4.52 13.00 4.29
N SER A 130 4.62 13.80 3.24
CA SER A 130 3.86 13.62 2.00
C SER A 130 4.24 12.30 1.33
N LEU A 131 3.28 11.38 1.20
CA LEU A 131 3.49 10.13 0.49
C LEU A 131 3.75 10.38 -1.01
N ALA A 132 3.08 11.39 -1.58
CA ALA A 132 3.29 11.81 -2.96
C ALA A 132 4.75 12.24 -3.21
N ALA A 133 5.31 13.07 -2.33
CA ALA A 133 6.70 13.51 -2.46
C ALA A 133 7.68 12.35 -2.28
N ARG A 134 7.36 11.39 -1.41
CA ARG A 134 8.18 10.18 -1.21
C ARG A 134 8.16 9.26 -2.43
N LEU A 135 7.01 9.11 -3.11
CA LEU A 135 6.92 8.43 -4.40
C LEU A 135 7.78 9.13 -5.46
N GLU A 136 7.69 10.45 -5.58
CA GLU A 136 8.49 11.24 -6.52
C GLU A 136 10.00 11.06 -6.27
N ILE A 137 10.44 11.08 -5.01
CA ILE A 137 11.84 10.82 -4.64
C ILE A 137 12.27 9.41 -5.05
N ALA A 138 11.47 8.39 -4.71
CA ALA A 138 11.79 6.99 -5.02
C ALA A 138 11.89 6.75 -6.53
N LEU A 139 10.94 7.30 -7.30
CA LEU A 139 10.94 7.23 -8.77
C LEU A 139 12.14 7.97 -9.37
N LYS A 140 12.50 9.14 -8.84
CA LYS A 140 13.68 9.88 -9.28
C LYS A 140 14.96 9.09 -9.04
N ILE A 141 15.09 8.42 -7.91
CA ILE A 141 16.27 7.58 -7.60
C ILE A 141 16.43 6.51 -8.67
N VAL A 142 15.40 5.70 -8.92
CA VAL A 142 15.52 4.57 -9.86
C VAL A 142 15.68 5.00 -11.32
N ARG A 143 15.10 6.14 -11.72
CA ARG A 143 15.24 6.69 -13.07
C ARG A 143 16.64 7.27 -13.34
N ASN A 144 17.40 7.60 -12.31
CA ASN A 144 18.76 8.16 -12.42
C ASN A 144 19.85 7.21 -11.91
N ALA A 145 19.51 5.96 -11.58
CA ALA A 145 20.45 5.02 -11.01
C ALA A 145 21.25 4.28 -12.11
N ASP A 146 22.53 4.06 -11.83
CA ASP A 146 23.42 3.26 -12.67
C ASP A 146 23.21 1.76 -12.41
N GLY A 147 22.07 1.25 -12.87
CA GLY A 147 21.70 -0.17 -12.75
C GLY A 147 20.96 -0.55 -11.47
N THR A 148 20.48 -1.79 -11.43
CA THR A 148 19.57 -2.29 -10.38
C THR A 148 20.17 -2.29 -8.98
N GLU A 149 21.47 -2.57 -8.84
CA GLU A 149 22.15 -2.59 -7.55
C GLU A 149 22.24 -1.18 -6.94
N SER A 150 22.72 -0.21 -7.72
CA SER A 150 22.75 1.20 -7.32
C SER A 150 21.35 1.73 -6.97
N ALA A 151 20.34 1.38 -7.77
CA ALA A 151 18.95 1.73 -7.51
C ALA A 151 18.46 1.16 -6.16
N SER A 152 18.73 -0.12 -5.91
CA SER A 152 18.27 -0.81 -4.69
C SER A 152 18.94 -0.26 -3.44
N GLU A 153 20.26 -0.01 -3.49
CA GLU A 153 21.00 0.58 -2.38
C GLU A 153 20.49 1.99 -2.06
N GLN A 154 20.32 2.85 -3.08
CA GLN A 154 19.82 4.21 -2.87
C GLN A 154 18.39 4.23 -2.34
N LEU A 155 17.51 3.34 -2.82
CA LEU A 155 16.16 3.18 -2.26
C LEU A 155 16.23 2.80 -0.78
N TYR A 156 17.08 1.83 -0.42
CA TYR A 156 17.22 1.38 0.96
C TYR A 156 17.71 2.51 1.88
N GLN A 157 18.73 3.28 1.46
CA GLN A 157 19.34 4.33 2.29
C GLN A 157 18.50 5.62 2.38
N VAL A 158 17.82 6.02 1.29
CA VAL A 158 17.15 7.34 1.21
C VAL A 158 15.64 7.22 1.44
N VAL A 159 15.00 6.21 0.85
CA VAL A 159 13.55 6.01 0.94
C VAL A 159 13.22 5.17 2.17
N GLY A 160 13.98 4.10 2.39
CA GLY A 160 13.74 3.09 3.41
C GLY A 160 12.98 1.88 2.86
N ALA A 161 13.12 0.74 3.53
CA ALA A 161 12.44 -0.51 3.22
C ALA A 161 11.76 -1.14 4.46
N GLY A 162 11.47 -0.33 5.48
CA GLY A 162 10.82 -0.77 6.71
C GLY A 162 9.31 -0.98 6.57
N THR A 163 8.67 -1.31 7.69
CA THR A 163 7.22 -1.59 7.74
C THR A 163 6.35 -0.33 7.69
N SER A 164 6.95 0.86 7.76
CA SER A 164 6.22 2.13 7.61
C SER A 164 5.70 2.27 6.19
N THR A 165 4.46 2.75 6.03
CA THR A 165 3.87 2.97 4.70
C THR A 165 4.67 3.99 3.89
N ILE A 166 5.24 5.00 4.57
CA ILE A 166 6.01 6.08 3.93
C ILE A 166 7.33 5.60 3.32
N GLU A 167 7.80 4.42 3.73
CA GLU A 167 9.02 3.79 3.23
C GLU A 167 8.66 2.68 2.22
N SER A 168 7.89 1.70 2.67
CA SER A 168 7.62 0.48 1.90
C SER A 168 6.81 0.70 0.63
N VAL A 169 5.78 1.55 0.63
CA VAL A 169 4.95 1.75 -0.58
C VAL A 169 5.74 2.46 -1.68
N PRO A 170 6.43 3.59 -1.42
CA PRO A 170 7.30 4.20 -2.43
C PRO A 170 8.41 3.28 -2.92
N CYS A 171 9.07 2.56 -2.00
CA CYS A 171 10.12 1.60 -2.36
C CYS A 171 9.59 0.49 -3.28
N ALA A 172 8.44 -0.11 -2.96
CA ALA A 172 7.82 -1.15 -3.78
C ALA A 172 7.46 -0.65 -5.19
N ILE A 173 6.84 0.53 -5.31
CA ILE A 173 6.50 1.13 -6.61
C ILE A 173 7.77 1.40 -7.44
N ALA A 174 8.81 1.95 -6.81
CA ALA A 174 10.07 2.23 -7.50
C ALA A 174 10.79 0.95 -7.96
N LEU A 175 10.69 -0.15 -7.19
CA LEU A 175 11.22 -1.45 -7.63
C LEU A 175 10.50 -1.97 -8.87
N VAL A 176 9.19 -1.78 -9.00
CA VAL A 176 8.46 -2.15 -10.23
C VAL A 176 8.98 -1.36 -11.44
N GLU A 177 9.21 -0.05 -11.28
CA GLU A 177 9.79 0.82 -12.31
C GLU A 177 11.18 0.31 -12.79
N THR A 178 12.01 -0.21 -11.88
CA THR A 178 13.31 -0.82 -12.29
C THR A 178 13.14 -2.08 -13.13
N GLY A 179 12.07 -2.85 -12.88
CA GLY A 179 11.79 -4.10 -13.60
C GLY A 179 11.22 -3.88 -14.99
N THR A 180 10.41 -2.82 -15.18
CA THR A 180 9.78 -2.47 -16.46
C THR A 180 10.73 -1.82 -17.46
N ASN A 181 11.80 -1.17 -16.98
CA ASN A 181 12.83 -0.55 -17.82
C ASN A 181 13.92 -1.53 -18.30
N ARG A 182 13.73 -2.85 -18.11
CA ARG A 182 14.65 -3.86 -18.64
C ARG A 182 14.36 -4.16 -20.12
N PRO A 183 15.34 -4.04 -21.03
CA PRO A 183 15.24 -4.59 -22.36
C PRO A 183 15.51 -6.11 -22.32
N GLU A 184 14.57 -6.91 -21.81
CA GLU A 184 14.55 -8.35 -22.10
C GLU A 184 13.12 -8.84 -22.34
N PRO A 185 12.87 -9.62 -23.40
CA PRO A 185 11.55 -10.13 -23.70
C PRO A 185 11.16 -11.20 -22.66
N LEU A 186 9.89 -11.16 -22.24
CA LEU A 186 9.23 -12.28 -21.57
C LEU A 186 9.59 -13.58 -22.32
N ARG A 187 10.49 -14.39 -21.75
CA ARG A 187 10.72 -15.75 -22.22
C ARG A 187 9.38 -16.46 -22.06
N ARG A 188 8.67 -16.64 -23.17
CA ARG A 188 7.52 -17.56 -23.21
C ARG A 188 8.00 -18.91 -22.70
N PRO A 189 7.26 -19.56 -21.78
CA PRO A 189 7.61 -20.92 -21.40
C PRO A 189 7.61 -21.77 -22.66
N VAL A 190 8.72 -22.47 -22.90
CA VAL A 190 8.82 -23.51 -23.92
C VAL A 190 7.77 -24.55 -23.54
N ARG A 191 6.85 -24.83 -24.47
CA ARG A 191 5.84 -25.87 -24.33
C ARG A 191 6.48 -27.25 -24.22
#